data_AF-A0A1U7XH43-F1
#
_entry.id   AF-A0A1U7XH43-F1
#
_cell.length_a   1.000
_cell.length_b   1.000
_cell.length_c   1.000
_cell.angle_alpha   90.00
_cell.angle_beta   90.00
_cell.angle_gamma   90.00
#
_symmetry.space_group_name_H-M   'P 1'
#
loop_
_entity.id
_entity.type
_entity.pdbx_description
1 polymer ?
#
loop_
_entity_poly.entity_id
_entity_poly.type
_entity_poly.pdbx_seq_one_letter_code
_entity_poly.pdbx_strand_id
1 'polypeptide(L)'
;MCYVVVLLMAPKEERKDPTWAYSARVSETNKMAIRCLFCDKITNGGIYRQKAHLIGGDPNVASCPKVPGHVKEEVKAYLQKKKELKT
;
A
#
# COMPACT_ATOMS: atom_id res chain seq x y z
N MET A 1 11.55 40.51 -11.67
CA MET A 1 11.72 39.10 -12.06
C MET A 1 11.16 38.21 -10.95
N CYS A 2 9.91 37.74 -11.05
CA CYS A 2 9.29 36.88 -10.03
C CYS A 2 8.59 35.67 -10.66
N TYR A 3 9.12 35.19 -11.80
CA TYR A 3 8.55 34.10 -12.62
C TYR A 3 9.13 32.70 -12.29
N VAL A 4 9.79 32.54 -11.14
CA VAL A 4 10.22 31.22 -10.62
C VAL A 4 9.25 30.67 -9.58
N VAL A 5 7.97 31.02 -9.73
CA VAL A 5 6.84 30.32 -9.13
C VAL A 5 6.78 28.92 -9.76
N VAL A 6 6.40 27.91 -8.98
CA VAL A 6 5.82 26.62 -9.41
C VAL A 6 6.72 25.41 -9.76
N LEU A 7 8.01 25.34 -9.39
CA LEU A 7 8.75 24.06 -9.52
C LEU A 7 9.38 23.60 -8.21
N LEU A 8 8.98 22.40 -7.80
CA LEU A 8 9.60 21.54 -6.79
C LEU A 8 9.28 21.89 -5.33
N MET A 9 8.07 21.55 -4.90
CA MET A 9 7.83 20.75 -3.69
C MET A 9 6.32 20.67 -3.49
N ALA A 10 5.69 19.73 -4.20
CA ALA A 10 4.32 19.32 -3.89
C ALA A 10 4.22 18.96 -2.38
N PRO A 11 3.14 19.34 -1.69
CA PRO A 11 2.97 19.07 -0.26
C PRO A 11 3.17 17.59 0.06
N LYS A 12 3.83 17.32 1.19
CA LYS A 12 4.24 15.97 1.67
C LYS A 12 3.06 15.05 2.08
N GLU A 13 1.83 15.39 1.70
CA GLU A 13 0.60 14.71 2.11
C GLU A 13 0.10 13.68 1.07
N GLU A 14 0.60 13.71 -0.17
CA GLU A 14 0.13 12.82 -1.26
C GLU A 14 0.73 11.39 -1.22
N ARG A 15 1.45 11.02 -0.14
CA ARG A 15 2.31 9.82 -0.10
C ARG A 15 1.90 8.74 0.91
N LYS A 16 0.71 8.81 1.50
CA LYS A 16 0.28 7.73 2.41
C LYS A 16 -0.14 6.52 1.59
N ASP A 17 0.42 5.37 1.92
CA ASP A 17 0.20 4.11 1.22
C ASP A 17 -1.28 3.70 1.32
N PRO A 18 -2.03 3.60 0.20
CA PRO A 18 -3.48 3.33 0.23
C PRO A 18 -3.80 1.96 0.86
N THR A 19 -2.83 1.06 0.88
CA THR A 19 -2.91 -0.24 1.58
C THR A 19 -3.36 -0.09 3.05
N TRP A 20 -3.03 1.02 3.72
CA TRP A 20 -3.42 1.27 5.12
C TRP A 20 -4.91 1.57 5.29
N ALA A 21 -5.63 2.00 4.26
CA ALA A 21 -7.10 2.11 4.32
C ALA A 21 -7.76 0.72 4.48
N TYR A 22 -7.04 -0.34 4.08
CA TYR A 22 -7.53 -1.71 4.04
C TYR A 22 -6.81 -2.65 5.02
N SER A 23 -5.96 -2.09 5.87
CA SER A 23 -5.07 -2.86 6.73
C SER A 23 -4.84 -2.16 8.07
N ALA A 24 -4.83 -2.93 9.15
CA ALA A 24 -4.57 -2.44 10.50
C ALA A 24 -3.31 -3.08 11.08
N ARG A 25 -2.53 -2.32 11.85
CA ARG A 25 -1.45 -2.91 12.66
C ARG A 25 -2.08 -3.74 13.77
N VAL A 26 -1.54 -4.93 14.01
CA VAL A 26 -2.03 -5.80 15.10
C VAL A 26 -1.54 -5.29 16.46
N SER A 27 -0.34 -4.75 16.52
CA SER A 27 0.17 -4.04 17.70
C SER A 27 1.11 -2.91 17.31
N GLU A 28 1.30 -1.96 18.22
CA GLU A 28 2.22 -0.84 18.02
C GLU A 28 3.69 -1.30 18.11
N THR A 29 3.96 -2.29 18.95
CA THR A 29 5.29 -2.88 19.13
C THR A 29 5.69 -3.77 17.96
N ASN A 30 4.78 -4.62 17.47
CA ASN A 30 5.05 -5.50 16.34
C ASN A 30 4.60 -4.86 15.02
N LYS A 31 5.52 -4.10 14.42
CA LYS A 31 5.32 -3.43 13.13
C LYS A 31 5.20 -4.39 11.94
N MET A 32 5.50 -5.68 12.13
CA MET A 32 5.51 -6.70 11.08
C MET A 32 4.18 -7.44 10.96
N ALA A 33 3.36 -7.42 12.00
CA ALA A 33 2.05 -8.05 12.01
C ALA A 33 0.97 -7.06 11.55
N ILE A 34 0.35 -7.37 10.41
CA ILE A 34 -0.69 -6.53 9.80
C ILE A 34 -1.93 -7.37 9.54
N ARG A 35 -3.08 -6.90 10.01
CA ARG A 35 -4.39 -7.49 9.77
C ARG A 35 -4.99 -6.95 8.49
N CYS A 36 -5.49 -7.83 7.63
CA CYS A 36 -6.35 -7.49 6.50
C CYS A 36 -7.77 -7.20 6.98
N LEU A 37 -8.34 -6.05 6.62
CA LEU A 37 -9.71 -5.69 7.02
C LEU A 37 -10.81 -6.43 6.24
N PHE A 38 -10.48 -7.13 5.14
CA PHE A 38 -11.45 -7.91 4.36
C PHE A 38 -11.60 -9.35 4.84
N CYS A 39 -10.52 -9.98 5.30
CA CYS A 39 -10.51 -11.40 5.65
C CYS A 39 -9.98 -11.70 7.05
N ASP A 40 -9.64 -10.67 7.83
CA ASP A 40 -9.05 -10.76 9.17
C ASP A 40 -7.74 -11.55 9.28
N LYS A 41 -7.18 -12.00 8.16
CA LYS A 41 -5.88 -12.67 8.13
C LYS A 41 -4.80 -11.70 8.61
N ILE A 42 -3.96 -12.19 9.51
CA ILE A 42 -2.73 -11.50 9.93
C ILE A 42 -1.59 -11.96 9.04
N THR A 43 -0.98 -11.03 8.33
CA THR A 43 0.27 -11.27 7.59
C THR A 43 1.45 -10.83 8.45
N ASN A 44 2.50 -11.66 8.47
CA ASN A 44 3.77 -11.35 9.11
C ASN A 44 4.80 -11.03 8.02
N GLY A 45 5.42 -9.85 8.10
CA GLY A 45 6.36 -9.32 7.08
C GLY A 45 6.06 -7.88 6.66
N GLY A 46 5.23 -7.18 7.43
CA GLY A 46 4.93 -5.77 7.26
C GLY A 46 4.09 -5.47 6.01
N ILE A 47 4.03 -4.18 5.68
CA ILE A 47 3.11 -3.66 4.65
C ILE A 47 3.41 -4.22 3.26
N TYR A 48 4.64 -4.69 3.02
CA TYR A 48 5.04 -5.30 1.77
C TYR A 48 4.26 -6.59 1.49
N ARG A 49 4.25 -7.55 2.42
CA ARG A 49 3.49 -8.80 2.26
C ARG A 49 2.00 -8.54 2.32
N GLN A 50 1.55 -7.54 3.07
CA GLN A 50 0.14 -7.14 3.06
C GLN A 50 -0.31 -6.66 1.67
N LYS A 51 0.51 -5.89 0.94
CA LYS A 51 0.19 -5.51 -0.43
C LYS A 51 0.05 -6.71 -1.35
N ALA A 52 1.01 -7.63 -1.28
CA ALA A 52 0.97 -8.87 -2.05
C ALA A 52 -0.29 -9.70 -1.70
N HIS A 53 -0.70 -9.72 -0.44
CA HIS A 53 -1.96 -10.34 -0.02
C HIS A 53 -3.20 -9.65 -0.63
N LEU A 54 -3.23 -8.31 -0.71
CA LEU A 54 -4.37 -7.58 -1.29
C LEU A 54 -4.48 -7.75 -2.81
N ILE A 55 -3.38 -7.49 -3.54
CA ILE A 55 -3.38 -7.50 -5.01
C ILE A 55 -3.25 -8.92 -5.60
N GLY A 56 -2.67 -9.84 -4.81
CA GLY A 56 -2.31 -11.19 -5.25
C GLY A 56 -1.07 -11.26 -6.14
N GLY A 57 -0.83 -12.43 -6.73
CA GLY A 57 0.24 -12.64 -7.73
C GLY A 57 1.63 -12.96 -7.19
N ASP A 58 1.86 -12.91 -5.87
CA ASP A 58 3.07 -13.44 -5.25
C ASP A 58 2.83 -14.91 -4.81
N PRO A 59 3.56 -15.90 -5.35
CA PRO A 59 3.38 -17.30 -4.97
C PRO A 59 3.72 -17.57 -3.50
N ASN A 60 4.50 -16.70 -2.85
CA ASN A 60 4.88 -16.84 -1.45
C ASN A 60 3.90 -16.14 -0.49
N VAL A 61 2.85 -15.49 -1.01
CA VAL A 61 1.86 -14.79 -0.20
C VAL A 61 0.46 -15.20 -0.63
N ALA A 62 -0.25 -15.87 0.27
CA ALA A 62 -1.65 -16.22 0.04
C ALA A 62 -2.46 -14.95 -0.27
N SER A 63 -3.13 -14.94 -1.42
CA SER A 63 -3.97 -13.81 -1.85
C SER A 63 -5.27 -13.76 -1.05
N CYS A 64 -5.82 -12.56 -0.85
CA CYS A 64 -7.12 -12.39 -0.20
C CYS A 64 -8.27 -12.67 -1.18
N PRO A 65 -9.17 -13.63 -0.89
CA PRO A 65 -10.31 -13.92 -1.76
C PRO A 65 -11.42 -12.87 -1.63
N LYS A 66 -11.44 -12.08 -0.55
CA LYS A 66 -12.51 -11.13 -0.22
C LYS A 66 -12.24 -9.68 -0.66
N VAL A 67 -11.07 -9.40 -1.25
CA VAL A 67 -10.73 -8.04 -1.71
C VAL A 67 -11.50 -7.71 -2.98
N PRO A 68 -12.29 -6.63 -3.01
CA PRO A 68 -12.98 -6.16 -4.23
C PRO A 68 -12.00 -5.78 -5.34
N GLY A 69 -12.43 -5.89 -6.60
CA GLY A 69 -11.60 -5.58 -7.78
C GLY A 69 -10.99 -4.17 -7.75
N HIS A 70 -11.82 -3.14 -7.48
CA HIS A 70 -11.36 -1.75 -7.43
C HIS A 70 -10.24 -1.51 -6.41
N VAL A 71 -10.26 -2.19 -5.26
CA VAL A 71 -9.21 -2.09 -4.24
C VAL A 71 -7.89 -2.68 -4.74
N LYS A 72 -7.96 -3.81 -5.47
CA LYS A 72 -6.75 -4.41 -6.07
C LYS A 72 -6.13 -3.46 -7.08
N GLU A 73 -6.96 -2.85 -7.92
CA GLU A 73 -6.54 -1.89 -8.93
C GLU A 73 -5.93 -0.63 -8.32
N GLU A 74 -6.55 -0.05 -7.29
CA GLU A 74 -6.05 1.12 -6.57
C GLU A 74 -4.65 0.86 -5.99
N VAL A 75 -4.48 -0.24 -5.26
CA VAL A 75 -3.19 -0.60 -4.64
C VAL A 75 -2.14 -0.92 -5.72
N LYS A 76 -2.54 -1.57 -6.82
CA LYS A 76 -1.66 -1.89 -7.95
C LYS A 76 -1.18 -0.63 -8.68
N ALA A 77 -2.08 0.32 -8.95
CA ALA A 77 -1.76 1.59 -9.59
C ALA A 77 -0.80 2.41 -8.72
N TYR A 78 -1.02 2.47 -7.41
CA TYR A 78 -0.08 3.10 -6.47
C TYR A 78 1.32 2.48 -6.53
N LEU A 79 1.40 1.15 -6.60
CA LEU A 79 2.67 0.44 -6.72
C LEU A 79 3.40 0.70 -8.03
N GLN A 80 2.67 0.81 -9.15
CA GLN A 80 3.25 1.14 -10.46
C GLN A 80 3.80 2.58 -10.47
N LYS A 81 3.00 3.57 -10.06
CA LYS A 81 3.43 4.98 -9.92
C LYS A 81 4.68 5.11 -9.05
N LYS A 82 4.76 4.33 -7.96
CA LYS A 82 5.92 4.34 -7.05
C LYS A 82 7.18 3.72 -7.66
N LYS A 83 7.07 2.80 -8.63
CA LYS A 83 8.22 2.23 -9.36
C LYS A 83 8.77 3.24 -10.37
N GLU A 84 7.89 3.93 -11.07
CA GLU A 84 8.23 4.98 -12.04
C GLU A 84 8.99 6.14 -11.37
N LEU A 85 8.54 6.59 -10.19
CA LEU A 85 9.22 7.65 -9.42
C LEU A 85 10.61 7.26 -8.86
N LYS A 86 10.99 5.99 -8.95
CA LYS A 86 12.31 5.50 -8.51
C LYS A 86 13.27 5.28 -9.68
N THR A 87 12.79 5.42 -10.91
CA THR A 87 13.57 5.37 -12.15
C THR A 87 13.96 6.79 -12.52
#